data_AF-A0A929ZTE1-F1
#
_entry.id   AF-A0A929ZTE1-F1
#
_cell.length_a   1.000
_cell.length_b   1.000
_cell.length_c   1.000
_cell.angle_alpha   90.00
_cell.angle_beta   90.00
_cell.angle_gamma   90.00
#
_symmetry.space_group_name_H-M   'P 1'
#
loop_
_entity.id
_entity.type
_entity.pdbx_description
1 polymer ?
#
loop_
_entity_poly.entity_id
_entity_poly.type
_entity_poly.pdbx_seq_one_letter_code
_entity_poly.pdbx_strand_id
1 'polypeptide(L)' 'SKADELLLLDIYPARELQSDFQEVNSEWLLEKIKIKNKEVCSLGAAFERIKQKDFDILLTVGAGSIDTLYDPIVEWLS' A
#
# COMPACT_ATOMS: atom_id res chain seq x y z
N SER A 1 -7.20 9.04 13.66
CA SER A 1 -6.88 8.58 12.30
C SER A 1 -7.76 9.34 11.33
N LYS A 2 -7.31 9.66 10.11
CA LYS A 2 -8.17 10.22 9.05
C LYS A 2 -8.64 9.19 8.02
N ALA A 3 -8.09 7.98 8.04
CA ALA A 3 -8.53 6.85 7.21
C ALA A 3 -9.08 5.72 8.10
N ASP A 4 -10.09 5.03 7.59
CA ASP A 4 -10.72 3.89 8.28
C ASP A 4 -9.93 2.59 8.07
N GLU A 5 -9.35 2.42 6.89
CA GLU A 5 -8.52 1.28 6.51
C GLU A 5 -7.23 1.71 5.80
N LEU A 6 -6.16 0.94 6.00
CA LEU A 6 -4.86 1.17 5.37
C LEU A 6 -4.32 -0.12 4.74
N LEU A 7 -4.10 -0.08 3.43
CA LEU A 7 -3.30 -1.06 2.71
C LEU A 7 -1.89 -0.47 2.51
N LEU A 8 -0.91 -0.93 3.26
CA LEU A 8 0.47 -0.45 3.19
C LEU A 8 1.28 -1.31 2.22
N LEU A 9 1.88 -0.71 1.21
CA LEU A 9 2.71 -1.45 0.27
C LEU A 9 4.08 -1.82 0.85
N ASP A 10 4.70 -2.88 0.32
CA ASP A 10 6.11 -3.20 0.56
C ASP A 10 7.02 -1.97 0.30
N ILE A 11 8.02 -1.74 1.18
CA ILE A 11 8.94 -0.61 1.02
C ILE A 11 9.72 -0.77 -0.29
N TYR A 12 9.50 0.16 -1.21
CA TYR A 12 10.26 0.26 -2.44
C TYR A 12 11.56 1.04 -2.18
N PRO A 13 12.74 0.42 -2.28
CA PRO A 13 14.00 1.10 -2.00
C PRO A 13 14.38 1.97 -3.20
N ALA A 14 14.47 3.28 -3.00
CA ALA A 14 14.72 4.26 -4.05
C ALA A 14 16.19 4.29 -4.48
N ARG A 15 16.68 3.22 -5.13
CA ARG A 15 18.08 2.95 -5.54
C ARG A 15 19.05 2.58 -4.41
N GLU A 16 18.58 2.57 -3.17
CA GLU A 16 19.30 2.00 -2.03
C GLU A 16 19.11 0.48 -2.00
N LEU A 17 19.97 -0.26 -1.29
CA LEU A 17 19.76 -1.69 -1.09
C LEU A 17 19.00 -1.91 0.21
N GLN A 18 17.90 -2.69 0.17
CA GLN A 18 17.19 -3.09 1.40
C GLN A 18 18.11 -3.82 2.40
N SER A 19 19.20 -4.43 1.93
CA SER A 19 20.22 -5.05 2.80
C SER A 19 20.83 -4.06 3.79
N ASP A 20 20.84 -2.78 3.47
CA ASP A 20 21.46 -1.73 4.29
C ASP A 20 20.54 -1.31 5.46
N PHE A 21 19.26 -1.71 5.41
CA PHE A 21 18.23 -1.35 6.40
C PHE A 21 17.31 -2.53 6.74
N GLN A 22 17.86 -3.67 7.14
CA GLN A 22 17.06 -4.89 7.37
C GLN A 22 15.93 -4.75 8.40
N GLU A 23 16.08 -3.84 9.37
CA GLU A 23 15.06 -3.58 10.38
C GLU A 23 13.94 -2.66 9.88
N VAL A 24 14.14 -1.98 8.75
CA VAL A 24 13.17 -1.04 8.18
C VAL A 24 12.43 -1.72 7.04
N ASN A 25 11.26 -2.28 7.37
CA ASN A 25 10.35 -2.90 6.41
C ASN A 25 8.91 -2.42 6.64
N SER A 26 8.00 -2.81 5.75
CA SER A 26 6.60 -2.35 5.83
C SER A 26 5.88 -2.85 7.08
N GLU A 27 6.21 -4.04 7.59
CA GLU A 27 5.62 -4.56 8.84
C GLU A 27 6.05 -3.71 10.04
N TRP A 28 7.35 -3.40 10.14
CA TRP A 28 7.89 -2.50 11.16
C TRP A 28 7.24 -1.11 11.12
N LEU A 29 6.98 -0.58 9.92
CA LEU A 29 6.27 0.69 9.77
C LEU A 29 4.80 0.54 10.15
N LEU A 30 4.14 -0.55 9.74
CA LEU A 30 2.75 -0.86 10.04
C LEU A 30 2.53 -0.86 11.56
N GLU A 31 3.42 -1.47 12.34
CA GLU A 31 3.34 -1.50 13.81
C GLU A 31 3.26 -0.11 14.45
N LYS A 32 3.95 0.88 13.88
CA LYS A 32 3.98 2.26 14.39
C LYS A 32 2.74 3.07 14.03
N ILE A 33 1.97 2.63 13.04
CA ILE A 33 0.77 3.33 12.56
C ILE A 33 -0.42 3.05 13.50
N LYS A 34 -1.07 4.09 14.01
CA LYS A 34 -2.23 3.99 14.90
C LYS A 34 -3.55 3.96 14.12
N ILE A 35 -3.76 2.88 13.36
CA ILE A 35 -5.00 2.54 12.65
C ILE A 35 -5.39 1.11 13.03
N LYS A 36 -6.69 0.85 13.19
CA LYS A 36 -7.20 -0.47 13.59
C LYS A 36 -7.16 -1.45 12.42
N ASN A 37 -7.72 -1.07 11.27
CA ASN A 37 -7.76 -1.90 10.08
C ASN A 37 -6.57 -1.51 9.20
N LYS A 38 -5.50 -2.29 9.27
CA LYS A 38 -4.28 -2.03 8.52
C LYS A 38 -3.61 -3.35 8.18
N GLU A 39 -3.01 -3.44 7.01
CA GLU A 39 -2.26 -4.61 6.58
C GLU A 39 -1.15 -4.23 5.60
N VAL A 40 -0.13 -5.09 5.51
CA VAL A 40 0.91 -4.99 4.46
C VAL A 40 0.47 -5.78 3.23
N CYS A 41 0.80 -5.29 2.05
CA CYS A 41 0.52 -5.95 0.78
C CYS A 41 1.62 -5.67 -0.24
N SER A 42 1.90 -6.62 -1.12
CA SER A 42 2.80 -6.38 -2.25
C SER A 42 2.09 -5.60 -3.35
N LEU A 43 2.85 -4.85 -4.14
CA LEU A 43 2.29 -4.10 -5.28
C LEU A 43 1.49 -5.00 -6.24
N GLY A 44 1.98 -6.22 -6.50
CA GLY A 44 1.33 -7.17 -7.39
C GLY A 44 0.03 -7.77 -6.84
N ALA A 45 -0.13 -7.83 -5.51
CA ALA A 45 -1.35 -8.31 -4.87
C ALA A 45 -2.35 -7.19 -4.53
N ALA A 46 -1.89 -5.93 -4.56
CA ALA A 46 -2.66 -4.79 -4.09
C ALA A 46 -4.00 -4.62 -4.82
N PHE A 47 -4.02 -4.77 -6.14
CA PHE A 47 -5.25 -4.61 -6.92
C PHE A 47 -6.33 -5.61 -6.54
N GLU A 48 -6.00 -6.90 -6.44
CA GLU A 48 -6.94 -7.92 -6.00
C GLU A 48 -7.36 -7.74 -4.54
N ARG A 49 -6.46 -7.20 -3.70
CA ARG A 49 -6.80 -6.88 -2.31
C ARG A 49 -7.80 -5.74 -2.22
N ILE A 50 -7.63 -4.68 -3.02
CA ILE A 50 -8.56 -3.55 -3.10
C ILE A 50 -9.96 -4.03 -3.48
N LYS A 51 -10.09 -4.93 -4.47
CA LYS A 51 -11.39 -5.50 -4.88
C LYS A 51 -12.14 -6.25 -3.78
N GLN A 52 -11.44 -6.72 -2.75
CA GLN A 52 -12.02 -7.46 -1.62
C GLN A 52 -12.44 -6.53 -0.47
N LYS A 53 -12.18 -5.22 -0.59
CA LYS A 53 -12.57 -4.23 0.40
C LYS A 53 -13.84 -3.53 -0.02
N ASP A 54 -14.58 -3.06 0.99
CA ASP A 54 -15.73 -2.18 0.81
C ASP A 54 -15.30 -0.76 1.16
N PHE A 55 -15.50 0.19 0.25
CA PHE A 55 -15.08 1.58 0.42
C PHE A 55 -15.91 2.54 -0.43
N ASP A 56 -16.15 3.74 0.10
CA ASP A 56 -16.75 4.84 -0.65
C ASP A 56 -15.70 5.65 -1.43
N ILE A 57 -14.49 5.76 -0.86
CA ILE A 57 -13.40 6.58 -1.41
C ILE A 57 -12.10 5.77 -1.33
N LEU A 58 -11.45 5.58 -2.48
CA LEU A 58 -10.11 5.02 -2.59
C LEU A 58 -9.09 6.13 -2.82
N LEU A 59 -8.04 6.16 -1.98
CA LEU A 59 -6.93 7.08 -2.12
C LEU A 59 -5.62 6.30 -2.28
N THR A 60 -5.00 6.39 -3.46
CA THR A 60 -3.65 5.88 -3.71
C THR A 60 -2.63 6.98 -3.42
N VAL A 61 -1.72 6.76 -2.47
CA VAL A 61 -0.68 7.75 -2.10
C VAL A 61 0.70 7.12 -2.20
N GLY A 62 1.58 7.78 -2.95
CA GLY A 62 2.97 7.36 -3.06
C GLY A 62 3.65 7.97 -4.28
N ALA A 63 4.80 7.41 -4.62
CA ALA A 63 5.58 7.75 -5.81
C ALA A 63 6.19 6.47 -6.40
N GLY A 64 6.75 6.58 -7.60
CA GLY A 64 7.29 5.42 -8.32
C GLY A 64 6.17 4.45 -8.72
N SER A 65 6.43 3.15 -8.59
CA SER A 65 5.61 2.07 -9.15
C SER A 65 4.18 1.96 -8.61
N ILE A 66 3.74 2.78 -7.65
CA ILE A 66 2.33 2.79 -7.24
C ILE A 66 1.42 3.29 -8.37
N ASP A 67 1.96 4.08 -9.30
CA ASP A 67 1.26 4.58 -10.49
C ASP A 67 0.74 3.43 -11.37
N THR A 68 1.39 2.26 -11.37
CA THR A 68 0.95 1.09 -12.14
C THR A 68 -0.41 0.55 -11.68
N LEU A 69 -0.90 0.94 -10.50
CA LEU A 69 -2.24 0.58 -10.03
C LEU A 69 -3.32 1.50 -10.62
N TYR A 70 -2.98 2.67 -11.15
CA TYR A 70 -3.94 3.65 -11.63
C TYR A 70 -4.83 3.10 -12.75
N ASP A 71 -4.24 2.67 -13.87
CA ASP A 71 -5.03 2.20 -15.02
C ASP A 71 -5.94 1.00 -14.65
N PRO A 72 -5.46 -0.07 -13.96
CA PRO A 72 -6.33 -1.18 -13.57
C PRO A 72 -7.47 -0.78 -12.62
N ILE A 73 -7.22 0.15 -11.69
CA ILE A 73 -8.24 0.64 -10.76
C ILE A 73 -9.30 1.45 -11.50
N VAL A 74 -8.88 2.36 -12.39
CA VAL A 74 -9.80 3.19 -13.16
C VAL A 74 -10.64 2.32 -14.11
N GLU A 75 -10.03 1.36 -14.80
CA GLU A 75 -10.74 0.42 -15.66
C GLU A 75 -11.77 -0.44 -14.89
N TRP A 76 -11.45 -0.82 -13.65
CA TRP A 76 -12.36 -1.62 -12.82
C TRP A 76 -13.51 -0.83 -12.21
N LEU A 77 -13.30 0.44 -11.86
CA LEU A 77 -14.32 1.32 -11.27
C LEU A 77 -15.21 2.01 -12.31
N SER A 78 -14.83 1.97 -13.58
CA SER A 78 -15.61 2.51 -14.71
C SER A 78 -16.80 1.60 -15.06
#